data_AF-A0A352JE12-F1
#
_entry.id   AF-A0A352JE12-F1
#
_cell.length_a   1.000
_cell.length_b   1.000
_cell.length_c   1.000
_cell.angle_alpha   90.00
_cell.angle_beta   90.00
_cell.angle_gamma   90.00
#
_symmetry.space_group_name_H-M   'P 1'
#
loop_
_entity.id
_entity.type
_entity.pdbx_description
1 polymer ?
#
loop_
_entity_poly.entity_id
_entity_poly.type
_entity_poly.pdbx_seq_one_letter_code
_entity_poly.pdbx_strand_id
1 'polypeptide(L)' 'MFTKLRIQNFKSWADTGEFPMAPLTGFFGTNSSGKTAILQFLLMLKQTVESSDRNRILHLGGDQYSYVDLGTT' A
#
# COMPACT_ATOMS: atom_id res chain seq x y z
N MET A 1 -13.37 5.68 7.83
CA MET A 1 -13.37 4.68 6.73
C MET A 1 -13.07 5.42 5.43
N PHE A 2 -12.12 4.94 4.62
CA PHE A 2 -11.83 5.54 3.31
C PHE A 2 -12.86 5.06 2.29
N THR A 3 -13.40 5.98 1.49
CA THR A 3 -14.45 5.69 0.50
C THR A 3 -13.97 5.83 -0.95
N LYS A 4 -12.76 6.36 -1.15
CA LYS A 4 -12.10 6.54 -2.44
C LYS A 4 -10.60 6.34 -2.29
N LEU A 5 -9.95 5.81 -3.33
CA LEU A 5 -8.51 5.64 -3.38
C LEU A 5 -7.99 5.96 -4.79
N ARG A 6 -6.82 6.62 -4.85
CA ARG A 6 -6.02 6.77 -6.06
C ARG A 6 -4.55 6.61 -5.67
N ILE A 7 -3.84 5.75 -6.39
CA ILE A 7 -2.42 5.49 -6.18
C ILE A 7 -1.69 5.87 -7.47
N GLN A 8 -0.59 6.61 -7.33
CA GLN A 8 0.21 7.06 -8.46
C GLN A 8 1.68 6.74 -8.23
N ASN A 9 2.40 6.44 -9.30
CA ASN A 9 3.84 6.19 -9.31
C ASN A 9 4.29 5.16 -8.25
N PHE A 10 3.53 4.06 -8.09
CA PHE A 10 3.82 3.01 -7.13
C PHE A 10 3.92 1.65 -7.81
N LYS A 11 5.13 1.08 -7.84
CA LYS A 11 5.46 -0.18 -8.52
C LYS A 11 4.95 -0.16 -9.97
N SER A 12 4.11 -1.13 -10.35
CA SER A 12 3.55 -1.26 -11.70
C SER A 12 2.46 -0.24 -12.04
N TRP A 13 2.01 0.57 -11.08
CA TRP A 13 0.97 1.57 -11.29
C TRP A 13 1.56 2.95 -11.54
N ALA A 14 1.46 3.43 -12.77
CA ALA A 14 1.64 4.86 -13.07
C ALA A 14 0.49 5.67 -12.42
N ASP A 15 -0.75 5.22 -12.61
CA ASP A 15 -1.94 5.77 -11.98
C ASP A 15 -3.04 4.71 -11.95
N THR A 16 -3.67 4.46 -10.79
CA THR A 16 -4.84 3.57 -10.70
C THR A 16 -6.13 4.22 -11.19
N GLY A 17 -6.12 5.55 -11.39
CA GLY A 17 -7.33 6.35 -11.37
C GLY A 17 -7.94 6.40 -9.97
N GLU A 18 -8.96 7.23 -9.81
CA GLU A 18 -9.78 7.21 -8.59
C GLU A 18 -10.77 6.05 -8.67
N PHE A 19 -10.80 5.20 -7.65
CA PHE A 19 -11.77 4.12 -7.51
C PHE A 19 -12.48 4.16 -6.15
N PRO A 20 -13.77 3.76 -6.10
CA PRO A 20 -14.53 3.73 -4.86
C PRO A 20 -14.09 2.56 -3.97
N MET A 21 -14.14 2.77 -2.66
CA MET A 21 -13.89 1.77 -1.63
C MET A 21 -15.19 1.48 -0.87
N ALA A 22 -15.55 0.20 -0.80
CA ALA A 22 -16.68 -0.31 -0.03
C ALA A 22 -16.18 -1.12 1.18
N PRO A 23 -17.03 -1.40 2.20
CA PRO A 23 -16.64 -2.21 3.36
C PRO A 23 -16.00 -3.55 2.99
N LEU A 24 -16.43 -4.12 1.86
CA LEU A 24 -15.77 -5.24 1.19
C LEU A 24 -15.45 -4.82 -0.25
N THR A 25 -14.17 -4.80 -0.59
CA THR A 25 -13.67 -4.47 -1.94
C THR A 25 -12.80 -5.62 -2.43
N GLY A 26 -13.12 -6.16 -3.61
CA GLY A 26 -12.36 -7.24 -4.25
C GLY A 26 -11.56 -6.74 -5.45
N PHE A 27 -10.28 -7.13 -5.54
CA PHE A 27 -9.42 -6.80 -6.68
C PHE A 27 -9.28 -8.01 -7.63
N PHE A 28 -9.68 -7.86 -8.88
CA PHE A 28 -9.66 -8.92 -9.90
C PHE A 28 -8.78 -8.54 -11.10
N GLY A 29 -8.27 -9.54 -11.81
CA GLY A 29 -7.40 -9.34 -12.99
C GLY A 29 -6.36 -10.45 -13.14
N THR A 30 -5.61 -10.44 -14.23
CA THR A 30 -4.57 -11.44 -14.55
C THR A 30 -3.40 -11.41 -13.56
N ASN A 31 -2.66 -12.51 -13.45
CA ASN A 31 -1.43 -12.53 -12.65
C ASN A 31 -0.46 -11.44 -13.12
N SER A 32 0.28 -10.86 -12.18
CA SER A 32 1.19 -9.73 -12.45
C SER A 32 0.51 -8.40 -12.85
N SER A 33 -0.82 -8.28 -12.81
CA SER A 33 -1.54 -7.04 -13.14
C SER A 33 -1.43 -5.92 -12.09
N GLY A 34 -0.56 -6.03 -11.09
CA GLY A 34 -0.38 -5.01 -10.05
C GLY A 34 -1.35 -5.04 -8.86
N LYS A 35 -2.24 -6.04 -8.74
CA LYS A 35 -3.20 -6.13 -7.61
C LYS A 35 -2.51 -6.16 -6.24
N THR A 36 -1.45 -6.96 -6.10
CA THR A 36 -0.66 -7.05 -4.87
C THR A 36 -0.05 -5.70 -4.49
N ALA A 37 0.31 -4.86 -5.46
CA ALA A 37 0.85 -3.53 -5.19
C ALA A 37 -0.16 -2.63 -4.46
N ILE A 38 -1.47 -2.76 -4.74
CA ILE A 38 -2.51 -1.99 -4.03
C ILE A 38 -2.53 -2.38 -2.55
N LEU A 39 -2.48 -3.69 -2.25
CA LEU A 39 -2.44 -4.18 -0.87
C LEU A 39 -1.15 -3.74 -0.15
N GLN A 40 -0.01 -3.83 -0.84
CA GLN A 40 1.29 -3.40 -0.30
C GLN A 40 1.31 -1.90 0.01
N PHE A 41 0.69 -1.06 -0.82
CA PHE A 41 0.55 0.37 -0.54
C PHE A 41 -0.24 0.62 0.75
N LEU A 42 -1.39 -0.06 0.92
CA LEU A 42 -2.21 0.06 2.13
C LEU A 42 -1.47 -0.43 3.39
N LEU A 43 -0.73 -1.52 3.30
CA LEU A 43 0.09 -2.04 4.40
C LEU A 43 1.24 -1.10 4.77
N MET A 44 1.89 -0.48 3.77
CA MET A 44 2.93 0.53 3.98
C MET A 44 2.37 1.74 4.76
N LEU A 45 1.19 2.23 4.39
CA LEU A 45 0.53 3.31 5.13
C LEU A 45 0.20 2.88 6.56
N LYS A 46 -0.32 1.66 6.75
CA LYS A 46 -0.64 1.12 8.07
C LYS A 46 0.59 1.06 8.98
N GLN A 47 1.68 0.41 8.54
CA GLN A 47 2.90 0.31 9.36
C GLN A 47 3.60 1.66 9.58
N THR A 48 3.37 2.65 8.70
CA THR A 48 3.85 4.02 8.90
C THR A 48 3.06 4.69 10.02
N VAL A 49 1.73 4.62 10.00
CA VAL A 49 0.86 5.24 11.02
C VAL A 49 1.01 4.56 12.38
N GLU A 50 1.22 3.24 12.41
CA GLU A 50 1.40 2.46 13.65
C GLU A 50 2.84 2.51 14.18
N SER A 51 3.77 3.14 13.47
CA SER A 51 5.16 3.24 13.92
C SER A 51 5.27 4.06 15.21
N SER A 52 5.99 3.53 16.20
CA SER A 52 6.29 4.25 17.44
C SER A 52 7.39 5.30 17.26
N ASP A 53 8.20 5.18 16.20
CA ASP A 53 9.25 6.13 15.85
C ASP A 53 8.64 7.36 15.14
N ARG A 54 8.52 8.46 15.89
CA ARG A 54 7.96 9.72 15.36
C ARG A 54 8.85 10.41 14.33
N ASN A 55 10.12 10.02 14.20
CA ASN A 55 11.01 10.56 13.18
C ASN A 55 10.88 9.81 11.85
N ARG A 56 10.20 8.66 11.83
CA ARG A 56 9.97 7.86 10.63
C ARG A 56 8.77 8.41 9.86
N ILE A 57 9.05 9.24 8.85
CA ILE A 57 8.01 9.85 8.00
C ILE A 57 7.27 8.80 7.16
N LEU A 58 8.00 7.80 6.67
CA LEU A 58 7.48 6.72 5.84
C LEU A 58 8.20 5.42 6.20
N HIS A 59 7.44 4.39 6.54
CA HIS A 59 7.98 3.10 6.91
C HIS A 59 7.90 2.13 5.73
N LEU A 60 9.04 1.90 5.06
CA LEU A 60 9.12 1.10 3.84
C LEU A 60 9.47 -0.38 4.06
N GLY A 61 9.79 -0.79 5.29
CA GLY A 61 10.21 -2.16 5.62
C GLY A 61 11.55 -2.21 6.33
N GLY A 62 12.19 -3.39 6.29
CA GLY A 62 13.54 -3.62 6.81
C GLY A 62 13.64 -4.00 8.28
N ASP A 63 12.53 -4.13 9.01
CA ASP A 63 12.51 -4.63 10.38
C ASP A 63 11.62 -5.87 10.56
N GLN A 64 11.82 -6.59 11.66
CA GLN A 64 11.12 -7.85 11.96
C GLN A 64 9.60 -7.69 12.13
N TYR A 65 9.11 -6.45 12.29
CA TYR A 65 7.71 -6.15 12.58
C TYR A 65 6.99 -5.50 11.39
N SER A 66 7.65 -5.41 10.24
CA SER A 66 7.10 -4.82 9.02
C SER A 66 6.02 -5.72 8.41
N TYR A 67 4.85 -5.15 8.09
CA TYR A 67 3.81 -5.86 7.33
C TYR A 67 4.19 -6.03 5.86
N VAL A 68 4.96 -5.09 5.32
CA VAL A 68 5.48 -5.11 3.95
C VAL A 68 6.90 -4.56 3.92
N ASP A 69 7.73 -5.19 3.10
CA ASP A 69 9.03 -4.66 2.70
C ASP A 69 8.98 -4.22 1.22
N LEU A 70 9.44 -3.01 0.97
CA LEU A 70 9.48 -2.35 -0.33
C LEU A 70 10.91 -2.21 -0.89
N GLY A 71 11.86 -3.00 -0.39
CA GLY A 71 13.22 -3.11 -0.91
C GLY A 71 14.21 -2.19 -0.19
N THR A 72 14.10 -2.05 1.13
CA THR A 72 14.99 -1.20 1.93
C THR A 72 16.28 -1.87 2.40
N THR A 73 16.48 -3.15 2.08
CA THR A 73 17.63 -3.97 2.50
C THR A 73 18.34 -4.61 1.32
#